data_AF-A0A956JIT6-F1
#
_entry.id   AF-A0A956JIT6-F1
#
_cell.length_a   1.000
_cell.length_b   1.000
_cell.length_c   1.000
_cell.angle_alpha   90.00
_cell.angle_beta   90.00
_cell.angle_gamma   90.00
#
_symmetry.space_group_name_H-M   'P 1'
#
loop_
_entity.id
_entity.type
_entity.pdbx_description
1 polymer ?
#
loop_
_entity_poly.entity_id
_entity_poly.type
_entity_poly.pdbx_seq_one_letter_code
_entity_poly.pdbx_strand_id
1 'polypeptide(L)'
;MSDLESAPTSRGKRRGSKAKTTATTKKSKANGDGGGGANGGIIRGDLAEEARRKYLNYALSVITSRAIPDVRDGLKPVQRRILYTMFADLGLTHEARHRKSAKVVGDVIGKYHPHGDTAVYDAMVRLAQDFNMRVPLVDGQG
;
A
#
# COMPACT_ATOMS: atom_id res chain seq x y z
N MET A 1 27.53 -84.56 22.92
CA MET A 1 28.36 -85.53 22.19
C MET A 1 27.69 -85.70 20.84
N SER A 2 28.47 -85.56 19.76
CA SER A 2 28.16 -85.83 18.34
C SER A 2 27.08 -85.00 17.64
N ASP A 3 27.59 -83.98 16.93
CA ASP A 3 27.18 -83.62 15.57
C ASP A 3 27.05 -84.85 14.67
N LEU A 4 26.09 -84.84 13.73
CA LEU A 4 26.22 -85.28 12.33
C LEU A 4 24.86 -85.15 11.62
N GLU A 5 24.72 -84.22 10.66
CA GLU A 5 24.25 -84.55 9.30
C GLU A 5 24.34 -83.35 8.35
N SER A 6 24.79 -83.62 7.13
CA SER A 6 25.11 -82.68 6.07
C SER A 6 24.28 -82.94 4.81
N ALA A 7 23.94 -81.84 4.12
CA ALA A 7 23.60 -81.69 2.68
C ALA A 7 22.17 -82.13 2.22
N PRO A 8 21.66 -81.76 1.01
CA PRO A 8 22.27 -81.00 -0.10
C PRO A 8 21.37 -79.90 -0.75
N THR A 9 21.94 -79.29 -1.80
CA THR A 9 21.43 -78.27 -2.73
C THR A 9 20.17 -78.63 -3.53
N SER A 10 19.31 -77.64 -3.87
CA SER A 10 18.64 -77.60 -5.18
C SER A 10 18.12 -76.19 -5.58
N ARG A 11 18.27 -75.89 -6.87
CA ARG A 11 17.88 -74.66 -7.57
C ARG A 11 16.36 -74.58 -7.78
N GLY A 12 15.75 -73.45 -7.44
CA GLY A 12 14.40 -73.07 -7.87
C GLY A 12 14.40 -71.71 -8.59
N LYS A 13 14.37 -71.74 -9.92
CA LYS A 13 14.27 -70.57 -10.82
C LYS A 13 12.80 -70.18 -10.99
N ARG A 14 12.35 -69.02 -10.49
CA ARG A 14 11.15 -68.36 -11.05
C ARG A 14 11.40 -66.86 -11.23
N ARG A 15 11.35 -66.48 -12.51
CA ARG A 15 11.37 -65.12 -13.06
C ARG A 15 10.03 -64.45 -12.75
N GLY A 16 10.05 -63.16 -12.39
CA GLY A 16 8.86 -62.32 -12.27
C GLY A 16 9.27 -60.86 -12.09
N SER A 17 8.84 -60.01 -13.01
CA SER A 17 9.28 -58.64 -13.31
C SER A 17 9.17 -57.63 -12.16
N LYS A 18 10.23 -56.82 -11.98
CA LYS A 18 10.18 -55.52 -11.28
C LYS A 18 9.37 -54.52 -12.10
N ALA A 19 8.23 -54.07 -11.59
CA ALA A 19 7.55 -52.87 -12.03
C ALA A 19 8.30 -51.64 -11.50
N LYS A 20 8.74 -50.74 -12.38
CA LYS A 20 9.39 -49.46 -12.05
C LYS A 20 8.47 -48.32 -12.46
N THR A 21 7.84 -47.73 -11.45
CA THR A 21 7.54 -46.30 -11.24
C THR A 21 7.30 -45.41 -12.47
N THR A 22 6.08 -44.90 -12.59
CA THR A 22 5.79 -43.51 -12.99
C THR A 22 4.42 -43.09 -12.42
N ALA A 23 4.42 -42.39 -11.29
CA ALA A 23 3.26 -41.70 -10.77
C ALA A 23 3.62 -40.22 -10.57
N THR A 24 3.14 -39.41 -11.50
CA THR A 24 3.37 -37.97 -11.61
C THR A 24 2.39 -37.25 -10.67
N THR A 25 2.83 -36.90 -9.45
CA THR A 25 1.99 -36.13 -8.52
C THR A 25 2.05 -34.64 -8.86
N LYS A 26 0.99 -34.16 -9.48
CA LYS A 26 0.69 -32.75 -9.79
C LYS A 26 0.36 -32.02 -8.47
N LYS A 27 1.24 -31.14 -7.98
CA LYS A 27 0.98 -30.33 -6.77
C LYS A 27 0.41 -28.97 -7.16
N SER A 28 -0.91 -28.84 -7.03
CA SER A 28 -1.64 -27.57 -7.05
C SER A 28 -1.25 -26.73 -5.83
N LYS A 29 -0.74 -25.51 -6.04
CA LYS A 29 -0.60 -24.51 -4.98
C LYS A 29 -1.90 -23.72 -4.88
N ALA A 30 -2.57 -23.88 -3.74
CA ALA A 30 -3.68 -23.04 -3.31
C ALA A 30 -3.13 -21.67 -2.84
N ASN A 31 -3.76 -20.60 -3.29
CA ASN A 31 -3.58 -19.25 -2.74
C ASN A 31 -4.20 -19.20 -1.34
N GLY A 32 -3.37 -18.99 -0.33
CA GLY A 32 -3.80 -18.61 1.01
C GLY A 32 -3.69 -17.11 1.16
N ASP A 33 -4.84 -16.44 1.10
CA ASP A 33 -5.02 -15.10 1.63
C ASP A 33 -4.85 -15.13 3.16
N GLY A 34 -4.17 -14.15 3.71
CA GLY A 34 -3.70 -14.18 5.10
C GLY A 34 -3.32 -12.79 5.58
N GLY A 35 -4.35 -11.97 5.82
CA GLY A 35 -4.21 -10.73 6.57
C GLY A 35 -3.87 -10.97 8.05
N GLY A 36 -3.15 -10.00 8.62
CA GLY A 36 -3.15 -9.72 10.07
C GLY A 36 -1.86 -10.06 10.81
N GLY A 37 -1.32 -9.07 11.52
CA GLY A 37 -0.44 -9.32 12.67
C GLY A 37 0.71 -8.33 12.84
N ALA A 38 0.44 -7.25 13.56
CA ALA A 38 1.47 -6.40 14.15
C ALA A 38 2.35 -7.21 15.11
N ASN A 39 3.56 -7.55 14.66
CA ASN A 39 4.72 -7.92 15.46
C ASN A 39 5.92 -7.45 14.64
N GLY A 40 6.96 -6.89 15.24
CA GLY A 40 8.15 -6.33 14.56
C GLY A 40 8.81 -7.35 13.61
N GLY A 41 8.30 -7.41 12.37
CA GLY A 41 8.01 -8.68 11.73
C GLY A 41 9.02 -9.08 10.67
N ILE A 42 9.71 -10.18 10.91
CA ILE A 42 10.48 -10.88 9.89
C ILE A 42 9.49 -11.40 8.86
N ILE A 43 9.43 -10.74 7.70
CA ILE A 43 8.66 -11.20 6.55
C ILE A 43 9.43 -12.35 5.93
N ARG A 44 8.96 -13.59 6.16
CA ARG A 44 9.48 -14.78 5.47
C ARG A 44 8.83 -14.84 4.09
N GLY A 45 9.46 -14.22 3.09
CA GLY A 45 8.97 -14.17 1.71
C GLY A 45 10.10 -13.88 0.72
N ASP A 46 9.82 -14.06 -0.58
CA ASP A 46 10.76 -13.68 -1.63
C ASP A 46 10.91 -12.15 -1.68
N LEU A 47 12.14 -11.66 -1.63
CA LEU A 47 12.44 -10.23 -1.63
C LEU A 47 11.91 -9.54 -2.90
N ALA A 48 12.00 -10.21 -4.05
CA ALA A 48 11.55 -9.63 -5.32
C ALA A 48 10.03 -9.43 -5.33
N GLU A 49 9.27 -10.40 -4.81
CA GLU A 49 7.82 -10.31 -4.68
C GLU A 49 7.38 -9.21 -3.70
N GLU A 50 8.03 -9.15 -2.52
CA GLU A 50 7.78 -8.13 -1.49
C GLU A 50 8.08 -6.72 -1.99
N ALA A 51 9.22 -6.54 -2.65
CA ALA A 51 9.62 -5.24 -3.21
C ALA A 51 8.61 -4.77 -4.27
N ARG A 52 8.20 -5.66 -5.18
CA ARG A 52 7.19 -5.34 -6.20
C ARG A 52 5.85 -4.93 -5.57
N ARG A 53 5.39 -5.67 -4.55
CA ARG A 53 4.12 -5.37 -3.87
C ARG A 53 4.17 -4.03 -3.15
N LYS A 54 5.25 -3.76 -2.39
CA LYS A 54 5.42 -2.49 -1.67
C LYS A 54 5.53 -1.30 -2.64
N TYR A 55 6.29 -1.46 -3.72
CA TYR A 55 6.40 -0.45 -4.76
C TYR A 55 5.05 -0.14 -5.40
N LEU A 56 4.30 -1.17 -5.80
CA LEU A 56 2.98 -0.99 -6.42
C LEU A 56 1.99 -0.29 -5.48
N ASN A 57 1.95 -0.68 -4.20
CA ASN A 57 1.08 -0.06 -3.21
C ASN A 57 1.42 1.42 -2.99
N TYR A 58 2.71 1.75 -2.91
CA TYR A 58 3.14 3.14 -2.79
C TYR A 58 2.83 3.94 -4.06
N ALA A 59 3.13 3.40 -5.24
CA ALA A 59 2.87 4.05 -6.52
C ALA A 59 1.38 4.36 -6.70
N LEU A 60 0.52 3.37 -6.44
CA LEU A 60 -0.93 3.56 -6.52
C LEU A 60 -1.41 4.64 -5.53
N SER A 61 -0.96 4.59 -4.28
CA SER A 61 -1.28 5.60 -3.26
C SER A 61 -0.87 7.02 -3.70
N VAL A 62 0.32 7.18 -4.29
CA VAL A 62 0.78 8.48 -4.79
C VAL A 62 -0.09 8.99 -5.93
N ILE A 63 -0.44 8.12 -6.88
CA ILE A 63 -1.25 8.47 -8.05
C ILE A 63 -2.64 8.95 -7.60
N THR A 64 -3.33 8.15 -6.78
CA THR A 64 -4.74 8.41 -6.43
C THR A 64 -4.91 9.47 -5.33
N SER A 65 -3.97 9.56 -4.40
CA SER A 65 -4.17 10.32 -3.15
C SER A 65 -3.29 11.57 -3.04
N ARG A 66 -2.48 11.88 -4.06
CA ARG A 66 -1.57 13.04 -4.01
C ARG A 66 -1.38 13.74 -5.36
N ALA A 67 -1.05 12.98 -6.39
CA ALA A 67 -0.49 13.53 -7.62
C ALA A 67 -1.55 14.06 -8.61
N ILE A 68 -2.60 13.28 -8.86
CA ILE A 68 -3.60 13.57 -9.88
C ILE A 68 -4.83 14.24 -9.25
N PRO A 69 -5.36 15.33 -9.84
CA PRO A 69 -6.61 15.95 -9.41
C PRO A 69 -7.83 15.06 -9.73
N ASP A 70 -8.90 15.21 -8.95
CA ASP A 70 -10.17 14.55 -9.28
C ASP A 70 -10.82 15.25 -10.48
N VAL A 71 -11.44 14.48 -11.38
CA VAL A 71 -12.09 15.01 -12.59
C VAL A 71 -13.32 15.87 -12.27
N ARG A 72 -13.95 15.65 -11.12
CA ARG A 72 -15.20 16.33 -10.74
C ARG A 72 -14.98 17.77 -10.31
N ASP A 73 -13.91 18.01 -9.56
CA ASP A 73 -13.60 19.33 -9.00
C ASP A 73 -12.28 19.91 -9.50
N GLY A 74 -11.43 19.12 -10.15
CA GLY A 74 -10.10 19.55 -10.60
C GLY A 74 -9.11 19.79 -9.46
N LEU A 75 -9.46 19.44 -8.21
CA LEU A 75 -8.66 19.76 -7.03
C LEU A 75 -7.78 18.59 -6.61
N LYS A 76 -6.55 18.91 -6.19
CA LYS A 76 -5.70 17.96 -5.47
C LYS A 76 -6.23 17.74 -4.05
N PRO A 77 -5.99 16.57 -3.42
CA PRO A 77 -6.47 16.28 -2.07
C PRO A 77 -6.08 17.31 -1.01
N VAL A 78 -4.91 17.94 -1.12
CA VAL A 78 -4.48 19.01 -0.20
C VAL A 78 -5.31 20.29 -0.36
N GLN A 79 -5.60 20.70 -1.60
CA GLN A 79 -6.39 21.90 -1.90
C GLN A 79 -7.83 21.74 -1.40
N ARG A 80 -8.42 20.55 -1.60
CA ARG A 80 -9.76 20.23 -1.10
C ARG A 80 -9.86 20.35 0.42
N ARG A 81 -8.87 19.83 1.14
CA ARG A 81 -8.83 19.91 2.62
C ARG A 81 -8.72 21.36 3.11
N ILE A 82 -7.90 22.18 2.45
CA ILE A 82 -7.77 23.61 2.78
C ILE A 82 -9.13 24.31 2.63
N LEU A 83 -9.76 24.20 1.46
CA LEU A 83 -11.04 24.87 1.18
C LEU A 83 -12.16 24.36 2.11
N TYR A 84 -12.19 23.06 2.39
CA TYR A 84 -13.16 22.48 3.31
C TYR A 84 -12.98 23.01 4.74
N THR A 85 -11.76 23.06 5.26
CA THR A 85 -11.50 23.62 6.60
C THR A 85 -11.82 25.11 6.66
N MET A 86 -11.49 25.88 5.61
CA MET A 86 -11.84 27.29 5.55
C MET A 86 -13.36 27.50 5.61
N PHE A 87 -14.14 26.72 4.86
CA PHE A 87 -15.59 26.84 4.82
C PHE A 87 -16.28 26.22 6.04
N ALA A 88 -16.10 24.92 6.27
CA ALA A 88 -16.88 24.14 7.24
C ALA A 88 -16.43 24.31 8.69
N ASP A 89 -15.12 24.44 8.93
CA ASP A 89 -14.59 24.52 10.30
C ASP A 89 -14.39 25.96 10.79
N LEU A 90 -14.00 26.87 9.90
CA LEU A 90 -13.63 28.24 10.26
C LEU A 90 -14.63 29.31 9.82
N GLY A 91 -15.60 28.95 8.96
CA GLY A 91 -16.60 29.89 8.46
C GLY A 91 -16.01 31.07 7.69
N LEU A 92 -14.88 30.86 7.00
CA LEU A 92 -14.20 31.87 6.19
C LEU A 92 -14.87 32.00 4.83
N THR A 93 -16.01 32.67 4.82
CA THR A 93 -16.66 33.14 3.59
C THR A 93 -16.06 34.47 3.15
N HIS A 94 -16.44 34.94 1.96
CA HIS A 94 -15.98 36.21 1.40
C HIS A 94 -16.27 37.45 2.26
N GLU A 95 -17.28 37.40 3.14
CA GLU A 95 -17.63 38.49 4.07
C GLU A 95 -16.84 38.42 5.38
N ALA A 96 -16.23 37.27 5.68
CA ALA A 96 -15.52 37.06 6.93
C ALA A 96 -14.17 37.80 6.92
N ARG A 97 -13.77 38.31 8.10
CA ARG A 97 -12.46 38.96 8.24
C ARG A 97 -11.33 37.95 8.03
N HIS A 98 -10.26 38.38 7.33
CA HIS A 98 -9.02 37.62 7.19
C HIS A 98 -8.50 37.08 8.53
N ARG A 99 -8.04 35.83 8.49
CA ARG A 99 -7.41 35.14 9.62
C ARG A 99 -5.96 34.82 9.28
N LYS A 100 -5.14 34.69 10.32
CA LYS A 100 -3.74 34.31 10.15
C LYS A 100 -3.65 32.95 9.43
N SER A 101 -2.85 32.87 8.38
CA SER A 101 -2.59 31.65 7.60
C SER A 101 -2.20 30.46 8.48
N ALA A 102 -1.40 30.70 9.53
CA ALA A 102 -0.99 29.68 10.50
C ALA A 102 -2.17 28.99 11.20
N LYS A 103 -3.29 29.70 11.43
CA LYS A 103 -4.50 29.11 12.05
C LYS A 103 -5.18 28.14 11.10
N VAL A 104 -5.32 28.52 9.83
CA VAL A 104 -5.92 27.65 8.79
C VAL A 104 -5.06 26.40 8.61
N VAL A 105 -3.74 26.59 8.46
CA VAL A 105 -2.78 25.49 8.30
C VAL A 105 -2.81 24.53 9.50
N GLY A 106 -2.82 25.08 10.73
CA GLY A 106 -2.89 24.26 11.95
C GLY A 106 -4.15 23.40 12.03
N ASP A 107 -5.31 23.94 11.66
CA ASP A 107 -6.58 23.20 11.72
C ASP A 107 -6.64 22.12 10.62
N VAL A 108 -6.11 22.40 9.43
CA VAL A 108 -6.02 21.41 8.34
C VAL A 108 -5.16 20.23 8.76
N ILE A 109 -4.00 20.48 9.39
CA ILE A 109 -3.09 19.42 9.83
C ILE A 109 -3.73 18.59 10.95
N GLY A 110 -4.32 19.28 11.94
CA GLY A 110 -4.92 18.62 13.10
C GLY A 110 -6.09 17.71 12.75
N LYS A 111 -6.86 18.05 11.71
CA LYS A 111 -8.10 17.33 11.37
C LYS A 111 -8.00 16.45 10.13
N TYR A 112 -7.34 16.90 9.06
CA TYR A 112 -7.48 16.27 7.73
C TYR A 112 -6.16 15.95 7.03
N HIS A 113 -5.03 16.53 7.41
CA HIS A 113 -3.77 16.37 6.70
C HIS A 113 -2.60 16.05 7.64
N PRO A 114 -2.36 14.77 7.98
CA PRO A 114 -1.32 14.35 8.91
C PRO A 114 0.08 14.36 8.27
N HIS A 115 0.41 15.42 7.55
CA HIS A 115 1.70 15.65 6.89
C HIS A 115 2.18 17.09 7.17
N GLY A 116 3.38 17.41 6.72
CA GLY A 116 4.05 18.68 7.03
C GLY A 116 3.21 19.91 6.71
N ASP A 117 3.35 20.93 7.55
CA ASP A 117 2.71 22.23 7.44
C ASP A 117 3.11 23.00 6.18
N THR A 118 4.37 22.86 5.76
CA THR A 118 4.91 23.50 4.56
C THR A 118 4.10 23.14 3.32
N ALA A 119 3.71 21.87 3.16
CA ALA A 119 2.94 21.42 2.00
C ALA A 119 1.54 22.04 1.95
N VAL A 120 0.92 22.26 3.11
CA VAL A 120 -0.40 22.89 3.22
C VAL A 120 -0.30 24.39 2.96
N TYR A 121 0.69 25.05 3.56
CA TYR A 121 0.92 26.48 3.37
C TYR A 121 1.24 26.82 1.91
N ASP A 122 2.17 26.11 1.28
CA ASP A 122 2.55 26.32 -0.11
C ASP A 122 1.38 26.09 -1.08
N ALA A 123 0.53 25.10 -0.78
CA ALA A 123 -0.67 24.85 -1.56
C ALA A 123 -1.67 26.01 -1.41
N MET A 124 -1.86 26.52 -0.18
CA MET A 124 -2.77 27.63 0.10
C MET A 124 -2.31 28.93 -0.57
N VAL A 125 -1.01 29.25 -0.50
CA VAL A 125 -0.44 30.43 -1.18
C VAL A 125 -0.65 30.36 -2.69
N ARG A 126 -0.44 29.18 -3.29
CA ARG A 126 -0.69 28.96 -4.73
C ARG A 126 -2.16 29.16 -5.14
N LEU A 127 -3.11 28.93 -4.23
CA LEU A 127 -4.54 29.15 -4.47
C LEU A 127 -4.93 30.63 -4.45
N ALA A 128 -4.09 31.48 -3.86
CA ALA A 128 -4.32 32.92 -3.73
C ALA A 128 -3.61 33.76 -4.81
N GLN A 129 -2.62 33.19 -5.50
CA GLN A 129 -1.83 33.89 -6.52
C GLN A 129 -2.58 34.00 -7.85
N ASP A 130 -2.85 35.23 -8.29
CA ASP A 130 -3.52 35.59 -9.55
C ASP A 130 -2.72 35.20 -10.81
N PHE A 131 -1.39 35.25 -10.76
CA PHE A 131 -0.54 34.80 -11.87
C PHE A 131 -0.44 33.28 -11.99
N ASN A 132 -0.75 32.54 -10.92
CA ASN A 132 -0.70 31.07 -10.91
C ASN A 132 -2.06 30.45 -11.26
N MET A 133 -3.16 31.10 -10.88
CA MET A 133 -4.52 30.66 -11.16
C MET A 133 -5.31 31.74 -11.86
N ARG A 134 -5.96 31.40 -12.98
CA ARG A 134 -6.84 32.31 -13.70
C ARG A 134 -7.99 32.85 -12.83
N VAL A 135 -8.49 32.01 -11.91
CA VAL A 135 -9.49 32.38 -10.91
C VAL A 135 -8.98 31.90 -9.56
N PRO A 136 -8.42 32.80 -8.72
CA PRO A 136 -8.00 32.47 -7.38
C PRO A 136 -9.17 31.96 -6.54
N LEU A 137 -8.91 30.94 -5.71
CA LEU A 137 -9.93 30.33 -4.85
C LEU A 137 -9.82 30.79 -3.39
N VAL A 138 -8.71 31.44 -3.04
CA VAL A 138 -8.44 31.97 -1.71
C VAL A 138 -8.11 33.45 -1.86
N ASP A 139 -8.75 34.29 -1.05
CA ASP A 139 -8.35 35.68 -0.92
C ASP A 139 -7.27 35.80 0.18
N GLY A 140 -6.14 36.40 -0.18
CA GLY A 140 -4.96 36.52 0.66
C GLY A 140 -4.60 37.98 0.88
N GLN A 141 -4.29 38.33 2.12
CA GLN A 141 -3.80 39.66 2.49
C GLN A 141 -2.36 39.56 3.02
N GLY A 142 -1.40 40.11 2.29
CA GLY A 142 0.01 40.14 2.68
C GLY A 142 0.95 40.50 1.53
#